data_AF-A0A7S1WHB4-F1
#
_entry.id   AF-A0A7S1WHB4-F1
#
_cell.length_a   1.000
_cell.length_b   1.000
_cell.length_c   1.000
_cell.angle_alpha   90.00
_cell.angle_beta   90.00
_cell.angle_gamma   90.00
#
_symmetry.space_group_name_H-M   'P 1'
#
loop_
_entity.id
_entity.type
_entity.pdbx_description
1 polymer ?
#
loop_
_entity_poly.entity_id
_entity_poly.type
_entity_poly.pdbx_seq_one_letter_code
_entity_poly.pdbx_strand_id
1 'polypeptide(L)'
;MIWLNQAGPVDGWIRDGGKEDPLFGFYALEGRPQPAYTNLFMMGLPPHISNRYIHEGEFAEGLANLGLTASAAPNSVCIRSNAVSKDLPVRWLAERPEYGLRFSHTVAFGDNPLGNDRPLALLPLPFVSVAPELSAEFPPELGDGGFHQVGGCEVGTAAVVDLLNIVLEAEGDGAAALRQLPSLCARAREGLADAASKVPAAPVVAAAL
;
A
#
# COMPACT_ATOMS: atom_id res chain seq x y z
N MET A 1 6.78 2.53 -20.41
CA MET A 1 7.69 3.31 -19.54
C MET A 1 8.08 2.44 -18.35
N ILE A 2 9.35 2.41 -17.96
CA ILE A 2 9.82 1.62 -16.81
C ILE A 2 10.17 2.59 -15.68
N TRP A 3 9.68 2.33 -14.47
CA TRP A 3 10.06 3.06 -13.26
C TRP A 3 10.66 2.08 -12.24
N LEU A 4 11.86 2.40 -11.74
CA LEU A 4 12.62 1.62 -10.77
C LEU A 4 12.76 2.40 -9.46
N ASN A 5 12.72 1.72 -8.31
CA ASN A 5 13.11 2.31 -7.03
C ASN A 5 14.35 1.62 -6.46
N GLN A 6 15.26 2.41 -5.89
CA GLN A 6 16.46 1.93 -5.19
C GLN A 6 16.26 1.99 -3.68
N ALA A 7 16.83 1.01 -2.97
CA ALA A 7 16.92 1.06 -1.51
C ALA A 7 18.17 1.84 -1.06
N GLY A 8 18.13 2.33 0.17
CA GLY A 8 19.29 2.94 0.84
C GLY A 8 19.35 4.47 0.73
N PRO A 9 20.45 5.09 1.19
CA PRO A 9 20.62 6.55 1.17
C PRO A 9 20.58 7.12 -0.25
N VAL A 10 19.87 8.23 -0.44
CA VAL A 10 19.71 8.90 -1.75
C VAL A 10 21.06 9.27 -2.37
N ASP A 11 22.05 9.61 -1.54
CA ASP A 11 23.41 9.94 -2.01
C ASP A 11 24.15 8.74 -2.65
N GLY A 12 23.70 7.52 -2.34
CA GLY A 12 24.18 6.28 -2.97
C GLY A 12 23.34 5.83 -4.16
N TRP A 13 22.26 6.53 -4.50
CA TRP A 13 21.40 6.14 -5.61
C TRP A 13 22.08 6.42 -6.93
N ILE A 14 22.10 5.41 -7.78
CA ILE A 14 22.71 5.48 -9.10
C ILE A 14 21.65 6.02 -10.08
N ARG A 15 21.94 7.12 -10.76
CA ARG A 15 21.11 7.59 -11.87
C ARG A 15 21.57 6.89 -13.15
N ASP A 16 21.05 5.68 -13.38
CA ASP A 16 21.19 4.99 -14.67
C ASP A 16 19.92 5.15 -15.52
N GLY A 17 20.07 5.00 -16.83
CA GLY A 17 18.99 5.24 -17.79
C GLY A 17 18.92 6.70 -18.27
N GLY A 18 19.19 6.88 -19.56
CA GLY A 18 19.08 8.13 -20.32
C GLY A 18 18.98 7.81 -21.81
N LYS A 19 18.86 8.81 -22.69
CA LYS A 19 18.75 8.57 -24.15
C LYS A 19 19.87 7.69 -24.73
N GLU A 20 21.04 7.73 -24.11
CA GLU A 20 22.26 7.02 -24.51
C GLU A 20 22.34 5.59 -23.93
N ASP A 21 21.47 5.22 -22.98
CA ASP A 21 21.44 3.91 -22.34
C ASP A 21 20.14 3.18 -22.73
N PRO A 22 20.17 2.38 -23.81
CA PRO A 22 18.99 1.69 -24.32
C PRO A 22 18.46 0.61 -23.37
N LEU A 23 19.21 0.29 -22.32
CA LEU A 23 18.98 -0.82 -21.42
C LEU A 23 18.85 -0.35 -19.97
N PHE A 24 18.56 0.94 -19.74
CA PHE A 24 18.09 1.48 -18.46
C PHE A 24 18.90 1.05 -17.22
N GLY A 25 20.21 0.89 -17.32
CA GLY A 25 21.07 0.50 -16.20
C GLY A 25 21.04 -0.97 -15.79
N PHE A 26 20.56 -1.88 -16.65
CA PHE A 26 20.45 -3.31 -16.29
C PHE A 26 21.78 -4.08 -16.27
N TYR A 27 22.87 -3.54 -16.84
CA TYR A 27 24.16 -4.24 -16.91
C TYR A 27 25.13 -3.78 -15.83
N ALA A 28 25.86 -4.74 -15.25
CA ALA A 28 27.00 -4.44 -14.41
C ALA A 28 28.08 -3.85 -15.32
N LEU A 29 28.28 -2.54 -15.27
CA LEU A 29 29.44 -1.92 -15.91
C LEU A 29 30.67 -2.23 -15.07
N GLU A 30 31.75 -2.64 -15.72
CA GLU A 30 33.01 -2.96 -15.03
C GLU A 30 33.48 -1.77 -14.18
N GLY A 31 33.77 -2.03 -12.91
CA GLY A 31 34.15 -0.99 -11.94
C GLY A 31 32.99 -0.14 -11.40
N ARG A 32 31.73 -0.41 -11.75
CA ARG A 32 30.55 0.23 -11.16
C ARG A 32 29.71 -0.77 -10.37
N PRO A 33 29.31 -0.45 -9.13
CA PRO A 33 28.37 -1.29 -8.39
C PRO A 33 27.03 -1.33 -9.12
N GLN A 34 26.38 -2.49 -9.17
CA GLN A 34 25.02 -2.58 -9.70
C GLN A 34 24.03 -1.89 -8.76
N PRO A 35 23.03 -1.16 -9.28
CA PRO A 35 21.96 -0.61 -8.46
C PRO A 35 21.13 -1.72 -7.80
N ALA A 36 20.85 -1.58 -6.51
CA ALA A 36 19.96 -2.49 -5.78
C ALA A 36 18.51 -2.01 -5.89
N TYR A 37 17.79 -2.50 -6.90
CA TYR A 37 16.38 -2.18 -7.09
C TYR A 37 15.46 -3.02 -6.20
N THR A 38 14.48 -2.38 -5.56
CA THR A 38 13.49 -3.06 -4.70
C THR A 38 12.25 -3.51 -5.47
N ASN A 39 11.89 -2.75 -6.49
CA ASN A 39 10.75 -2.99 -7.36
C ASN A 39 10.90 -2.25 -8.70
N LEU A 40 10.19 -2.79 -9.69
CA LEU A 40 10.11 -2.32 -11.06
C LEU A 40 8.64 -2.20 -11.45
N PHE A 41 8.24 -1.02 -11.94
CA PHE A 41 6.93 -0.78 -12.54
C PHE A 41 7.05 -0.68 -14.06
N MET A 42 6.35 -1.56 -14.76
CA MET A 42 6.12 -1.48 -16.21
C MET A 42 4.80 -0.75 -16.45
N MET A 43 4.87 0.50 -16.86
CA MET A 43 3.72 1.37 -17.09
C MET A 43 3.23 1.29 -18.54
N GLY A 44 1.91 1.46 -18.74
CA GLY A 44 1.26 1.35 -20.04
C GLY A 44 0.96 -0.10 -20.42
N LEU A 45 0.80 -0.97 -19.43
CA LEU A 45 0.50 -2.39 -19.62
C LEU A 45 -0.87 -2.70 -18.98
N PRO A 46 -1.98 -2.44 -19.70
CA PRO A 46 -3.32 -2.68 -19.19
C PRO A 46 -3.61 -4.19 -19.02
N PRO A 47 -4.62 -4.57 -18.21
CA PRO A 47 -4.92 -5.96 -17.84
C PRO A 47 -5.04 -6.93 -19.02
N HIS A 48 -5.69 -6.51 -20.11
CA HIS A 48 -5.86 -7.37 -21.30
C HIS A 48 -4.53 -7.74 -22.00
N ILE A 49 -3.44 -7.02 -21.71
CA ILE A 49 -2.08 -7.35 -22.15
C ILE A 49 -1.32 -8.07 -21.03
N SER A 50 -1.37 -7.55 -19.80
CA SER A 50 -0.55 -8.06 -18.70
C SER A 50 -0.98 -9.42 -18.18
N ASN A 51 -2.28 -9.75 -18.24
CA ASN A 51 -2.81 -10.93 -17.55
C ASN A 51 -2.24 -12.26 -18.08
N ARG A 52 -2.01 -12.37 -19.39
CA ARG A 52 -1.38 -13.57 -19.98
C ARG A 52 0.00 -13.87 -19.40
N TYR A 53 0.73 -12.81 -19.06
CA TYR A 53 2.11 -12.90 -18.60
C TYR A 53 2.19 -13.15 -17.09
N ILE A 54 1.28 -12.54 -16.33
CA ILE A 54 1.31 -12.53 -14.86
C ILE A 54 0.42 -13.63 -14.26
N HIS A 55 -0.77 -13.85 -14.81
CA HIS A 55 -1.77 -14.77 -14.24
C HIS A 55 -1.85 -16.10 -14.99
N GLU A 56 -1.67 -16.09 -16.32
CA GLU A 56 -1.75 -17.32 -17.13
C GLU A 56 -0.42 -18.08 -17.15
N GLY A 57 0.61 -17.59 -16.45
CA GLY A 57 1.75 -18.39 -16.01
C GLY A 57 3.01 -18.30 -16.87
N GLU A 58 3.02 -17.58 -18.01
CA GLU A 58 4.19 -17.52 -18.90
C GLU A 58 5.48 -17.07 -18.18
N PHE A 59 5.39 -16.18 -17.18
CA PHE A 59 6.55 -15.69 -16.44
C PHE A 59 6.52 -15.93 -14.93
N ALA A 60 5.43 -16.47 -14.39
CA ALA A 60 5.26 -16.62 -12.94
C ALA A 60 6.34 -17.54 -12.33
N GLU A 61 6.63 -18.68 -12.97
CA GLU A 61 7.66 -19.62 -12.51
C GLU A 61 9.07 -19.02 -12.61
N GLY A 62 9.38 -18.35 -13.72
CA GLY A 62 10.66 -17.69 -13.92
C GLY A 62 10.94 -16.60 -12.88
N LEU A 63 9.93 -15.78 -12.57
CA LEU A 63 10.03 -14.77 -11.51
C LEU A 63 10.18 -15.41 -10.13
N ALA A 64 9.43 -16.46 -9.83
CA ALA A 64 9.50 -17.16 -8.55
C ALA A 64 10.90 -17.75 -8.30
N ASN A 65 11.54 -18.33 -9.32
CA ASN A 65 12.92 -18.85 -9.25
C ASN A 65 13.96 -17.77 -8.94
N LEU A 66 13.65 -16.51 -9.26
CA LEU A 66 14.48 -15.34 -8.93
C LEU A 66 14.11 -14.72 -7.56
N GLY A 67 13.16 -15.31 -6.83
CA GLY A 67 12.64 -14.74 -5.59
C GLY A 67 11.83 -13.47 -5.83
N LEU A 68 11.20 -13.33 -6.99
CA LEU A 68 10.39 -12.19 -7.39
C LEU A 68 8.90 -12.56 -7.48
N THR A 69 8.05 -11.55 -7.36
CA THR A 69 6.61 -11.64 -7.65
C THR A 69 6.20 -10.50 -8.56
N ALA A 70 5.24 -10.76 -9.43
CA ALA A 70 4.61 -9.74 -10.24
C ALA A 70 3.14 -9.57 -9.82
N SER A 71 2.67 -8.33 -9.90
CA SER A 71 1.28 -7.97 -9.65
C SER A 71 0.81 -6.98 -10.71
N ALA A 72 -0.38 -7.21 -11.26
CA ALA A 72 -1.01 -6.29 -12.19
C ALA A 72 -1.76 -5.19 -11.42
N ALA A 73 -1.71 -3.98 -11.95
CA ALA A 73 -2.51 -2.83 -11.57
C ALA A 73 -3.21 -2.29 -12.85
N PRO A 74 -4.20 -1.39 -12.74
CA PRO A 74 -5.07 -1.04 -13.88
C PRO A 74 -4.36 -0.59 -15.18
N ASN A 75 -3.13 -0.07 -15.09
CA ASN A 75 -2.33 0.29 -16.27
C ASN A 75 -0.82 0.02 -16.09
N SER A 76 -0.47 -0.91 -15.20
CA SER A 76 0.94 -1.22 -14.95
C SER A 76 1.13 -2.60 -14.35
N VAL A 77 2.33 -3.15 -14.48
CA VAL A 77 2.77 -4.33 -13.73
C VAL A 77 3.87 -3.94 -12.77
N CYS A 78 3.73 -4.32 -11.50
CA CYS A 78 4.77 -4.20 -10.49
C CYS A 78 5.46 -5.54 -10.29
N ILE A 79 6.77 -5.60 -10.53
CA ILE A 79 7.65 -6.71 -10.17
C ILE A 79 8.43 -6.29 -8.94
N ARG A 80 8.44 -7.14 -7.90
CA ARG A 80 9.14 -6.85 -6.65
C ARG A 80 9.85 -8.08 -6.10
N SER A 81 10.83 -7.85 -5.24
CA SER A 81 11.40 -8.92 -4.43
C SER A 81 10.37 -9.48 -3.45
N ASN A 82 10.36 -10.79 -3.29
CA ASN A 82 9.52 -11.49 -2.30
C ASN A 82 9.95 -11.19 -0.86
N ALA A 83 11.19 -10.71 -0.67
CA ALA A 83 11.69 -10.24 0.61
C ALA A 83 11.18 -8.84 1.00
N VAL A 84 10.50 -8.12 0.10
CA VAL A 84 10.06 -6.75 0.33
C VAL A 84 8.54 -6.68 0.43
N SER A 85 8.05 -6.22 1.57
CA SER A 85 6.63 -6.03 1.88
C SER A 85 6.40 -4.69 2.57
N LYS A 86 5.15 -4.20 2.60
CA LYS A 86 4.81 -2.88 3.16
C LYS A 86 5.09 -2.78 4.68
N ASP A 87 5.13 -3.90 5.39
CA ASP A 87 5.47 -3.95 6.82
C ASP A 87 6.98 -3.87 7.09
N LEU A 88 7.83 -4.19 6.11
CA LEU A 88 9.29 -4.17 6.26
C LEU A 88 9.83 -2.82 6.79
N PRO A 89 9.51 -1.65 6.20
CA PRO A 89 9.96 -0.38 6.74
C PRO A 89 9.41 -0.10 8.15
N VAL A 90 8.20 -0.56 8.45
CA VAL A 90 7.55 -0.36 9.75
C VAL A 90 8.27 -1.18 10.84
N ARG A 91 8.61 -2.44 10.56
CA ARG A 91 9.43 -3.29 11.44
C ARG A 91 10.83 -2.70 11.62
N TRP A 92 11.47 -2.28 10.54
CA TRP A 92 12.79 -1.66 10.57
C TRP A 92 12.84 -0.40 11.44
N LEU A 93 11.78 0.43 11.39
CA LEU A 93 11.64 1.60 12.26
C LEU A 93 11.39 1.20 13.72
N ALA A 94 10.57 0.18 13.98
CA ALA A 94 10.26 -0.30 15.33
C ALA A 94 11.49 -0.91 16.04
N GLU A 95 12.41 -1.50 15.29
CA GLU A 95 13.66 -2.06 15.81
C GLU A 95 14.71 -0.99 16.17
N ARG A 96 14.45 0.28 15.86
CA ARG A 96 15.40 1.40 15.99
C ARG A 96 14.84 2.48 16.93
N PRO A 97 15.18 2.42 18.23
CA PRO A 97 14.66 3.33 19.24
C PRO A 97 14.86 4.82 18.89
N GLU A 98 15.91 5.15 18.14
CA GLU A 98 16.22 6.51 17.68
C GLU A 98 15.12 7.14 16.83
N TYR A 99 14.27 6.34 16.16
CA TYR A 99 13.14 6.85 15.38
C TYR A 99 11.84 6.93 16.18
N GLY A 100 11.81 6.42 17.42
CA GLY A 100 10.67 6.57 18.34
C GLY A 100 9.37 5.90 17.90
N LEU A 101 9.39 5.03 16.88
CA LEU A 101 8.19 4.33 16.42
C LEU A 101 7.79 3.27 17.44
N ARG A 102 6.56 3.38 17.96
CA ARG A 102 5.99 2.45 18.94
C ARG A 102 4.65 1.96 18.40
N PHE A 103 4.49 0.65 18.23
CA PHE A 103 3.23 0.07 17.73
C PHE A 103 2.00 0.45 18.58
N SER A 104 2.19 0.66 19.89
CA SER A 104 1.14 1.14 20.79
C SER A 104 0.65 2.57 20.52
N HIS A 105 1.29 3.29 19.60
CA HIS A 105 0.97 4.66 19.19
C HIS A 105 0.87 4.79 17.65
N THR A 106 0.79 3.66 16.95
CA THR A 106 0.74 3.61 15.49
C THR A 106 -0.56 2.96 15.04
N VAL A 107 -1.18 3.50 14.00
CA VAL A 107 -2.29 2.89 13.26
C VAL A 107 -1.88 2.79 11.79
N ALA A 108 -2.21 1.68 11.15
CA ALA A 108 -2.03 1.49 9.72
C ALA A 108 -3.34 1.69 8.97
N PHE A 109 -3.24 2.26 7.77
CA PHE A 109 -4.33 2.38 6.82
C PHE A 109 -3.98 1.61 5.55
N GLY A 110 -4.97 0.99 4.92
CA GLY A 110 -4.80 0.33 3.63
C GLY A 110 -6.13 -0.03 2.98
N ASP A 111 -6.12 -0.21 1.67
CA ASP A 111 -7.30 -0.49 0.85
C ASP A 111 -7.38 -1.96 0.41
N ASN A 112 -6.28 -2.72 0.54
CA ASN A 112 -6.21 -4.10 0.10
C ASN A 112 -5.57 -5.03 1.15
N PRO A 113 -6.28 -5.29 2.28
CA PRO A 113 -5.76 -6.08 3.40
C PRO A 113 -5.54 -7.55 3.08
N LEU A 114 -6.12 -8.08 1.99
CA LEU A 114 -5.86 -9.44 1.51
C LEU A 114 -4.74 -9.50 0.47
N GLY A 115 -4.37 -8.37 -0.09
CA GLY A 115 -3.31 -8.23 -1.09
C GLY A 115 -2.04 -7.59 -0.52
N ASN A 116 -1.61 -6.48 -1.12
CA ASN A 116 -0.34 -5.84 -0.80
C ASN A 116 -0.29 -5.20 0.60
N ASP A 117 -1.43 -4.91 1.22
CA ASP A 117 -1.48 -4.44 2.62
C ASP A 117 -1.53 -5.58 3.63
N ARG A 118 -1.70 -6.84 3.20
CA ARG A 118 -1.76 -7.99 4.11
C ARG A 118 -0.63 -7.98 5.13
N PRO A 119 0.65 -7.86 4.75
CA PRO A 119 1.74 -7.86 5.73
C PRO A 119 1.61 -6.74 6.77
N LEU A 120 1.08 -5.58 6.38
CA LEU A 120 0.86 -4.45 7.29
C LEU A 120 -0.31 -4.73 8.25
N ALA A 121 -1.38 -5.38 7.77
CA ALA A 121 -2.53 -5.80 8.58
C ALA A 121 -2.21 -6.93 9.58
N LEU A 122 -1.10 -7.65 9.39
CA LEU A 122 -0.62 -8.70 10.31
C LEU A 122 0.29 -8.16 11.43
N LEU A 123 0.68 -6.88 11.40
CA LEU A 123 1.46 -6.29 12.48
C LEU A 123 0.62 -6.16 13.76
N PRO A 124 1.25 -6.16 14.96
CA PRO A 124 0.55 -5.98 16.23
C PRO A 124 0.22 -4.49 16.48
N LEU A 125 -0.41 -3.85 15.50
CA LEU A 125 -0.92 -2.49 15.55
C LEU A 125 -2.32 -2.46 14.89
N PRO A 126 -3.20 -1.53 15.25
CA PRO A 126 -4.53 -1.46 14.64
C PRO A 126 -4.45 -1.18 13.15
N PHE A 127 -5.23 -1.93 12.37
CA PHE A 127 -5.37 -1.73 10.93
C PHE A 127 -6.75 -1.19 10.57
N VAL A 128 -6.79 -0.09 9.82
CA VAL A 128 -8.01 0.53 9.31
C VAL A 128 -8.09 0.30 7.80
N SER A 129 -9.03 -0.54 7.40
CA SER A 129 -9.37 -0.75 6.00
C SER A 129 -10.22 0.40 5.46
N VAL A 130 -9.69 1.04 4.42
CA VAL A 130 -10.32 2.13 3.67
C VAL A 130 -10.65 1.71 2.23
N ALA A 131 -10.77 0.42 1.97
CA ALA A 131 -11.17 -0.11 0.67
C ALA A 131 -12.44 0.59 0.13
N PRO A 132 -12.59 0.82 -1.19
CA PRO A 132 -13.76 1.52 -1.73
C PRO A 132 -15.09 0.91 -1.25
N GLU A 133 -15.13 -0.42 -1.16
CA GLU A 133 -16.28 -1.19 -0.74
C GLU A 133 -16.03 -1.92 0.58
N LEU A 134 -17.11 -2.11 1.34
CA LEU A 134 -17.08 -2.92 2.55
C LEU A 134 -17.03 -4.40 2.17
N SER A 135 -15.82 -4.98 2.07
CA SER A 135 -15.64 -6.43 1.96
C SER A 135 -15.88 -7.12 3.31
N ALA A 136 -16.57 -8.26 3.30
CA ALA A 136 -16.69 -9.14 4.46
C ALA A 136 -15.47 -10.05 4.65
N GLU A 137 -14.51 -10.02 3.71
CA GLU A 137 -13.33 -10.88 3.74
C GLU A 137 -12.16 -10.15 4.41
N PHE A 138 -11.56 -10.84 5.38
CA PHE A 138 -10.43 -10.35 6.17
C PHE A 138 -9.36 -11.44 6.27
N PRO A 139 -8.08 -11.06 6.47
CA PRO A 139 -7.06 -12.05 6.79
C PRO A 139 -7.51 -12.87 8.02
N PRO A 140 -7.48 -14.20 7.99
CA PRO A 140 -7.90 -15.03 9.13
C PRO A 140 -6.98 -14.86 10.35
N GLU A 141 -5.79 -14.31 10.14
CA GLU A 141 -4.69 -14.18 11.11
C GLU A 141 -4.46 -12.71 11.47
N LEU A 142 -5.51 -11.95 11.80
CA LEU A 142 -5.33 -10.55 12.18
C LEU A 142 -4.34 -10.42 13.35
N GLY A 143 -3.46 -9.41 13.27
CA GLY A 143 -2.58 -9.09 14.39
C GLY A 143 -3.37 -8.63 15.62
N ASP A 144 -2.73 -8.72 16.79
CA ASP A 144 -3.35 -8.38 18.09
C ASP A 144 -3.83 -6.91 18.18
N GLY A 145 -3.42 -6.05 17.25
CA GLY A 145 -3.84 -4.66 17.18
C GLY A 145 -5.29 -4.45 16.71
N GLY A 146 -5.92 -5.48 16.13
CA GLY A 146 -7.30 -5.43 15.67
C GLY A 146 -7.47 -4.85 14.27
N PHE A 147 -8.70 -4.97 13.76
CA PHE A 147 -9.07 -4.58 12.40
C PHE A 147 -10.36 -3.78 12.40
N HIS A 148 -10.37 -2.68 11.66
CA HIS A 148 -11.50 -1.76 11.55
C HIS A 148 -11.79 -1.45 10.09
N GLN A 149 -13.06 -1.32 9.74
CA GLN A 149 -13.48 -1.05 8.37
C GLN A 149 -14.25 0.25 8.28
N VAL A 150 -13.80 1.14 7.39
CA VAL A 150 -14.37 2.48 7.18
C VAL A 150 -14.79 2.66 5.73
N GLY A 151 -13.91 2.26 4.82
CA GLY A 151 -14.08 2.40 3.38
C GLY A 151 -13.75 3.79 2.83
N GLY A 152 -14.14 4.09 1.58
CA GLY A 152 -14.07 5.45 1.01
C GLY A 152 -12.67 6.00 0.71
N CYS A 153 -11.65 5.14 0.63
CA CYS A 153 -10.27 5.45 0.27
C CYS A 153 -9.70 6.67 1.03
N GLU A 154 -9.33 7.72 0.30
CA GLU A 154 -8.76 8.95 0.85
C GLU A 154 -9.75 9.68 1.77
N VAL A 155 -11.04 9.67 1.43
CA VAL A 155 -12.07 10.36 2.23
C VAL A 155 -12.29 9.65 3.56
N GLY A 156 -12.31 8.32 3.57
CA GLY A 156 -12.40 7.56 4.82
C GLY A 156 -11.14 7.64 5.66
N THR A 157 -9.97 7.67 5.03
CA THR A 157 -8.70 7.96 5.73
C THR A 157 -8.77 9.31 6.44
N ALA A 158 -9.17 10.36 5.72
CA ALA A 158 -9.31 11.71 6.28
C ALA A 158 -10.31 11.76 7.45
N ALA A 159 -11.49 11.14 7.29
CA ALA A 159 -12.51 11.13 8.34
C ALA A 159 -12.02 10.50 9.65
N VAL A 160 -11.22 9.42 9.58
CA VAL A 160 -10.62 8.80 10.78
C VAL A 160 -9.51 9.67 11.36
N VAL A 161 -8.65 10.24 10.52
CA VAL A 161 -7.56 11.12 10.95
C VAL A 161 -8.09 12.37 11.66
N ASP A 162 -9.15 12.99 11.14
CA ASP A 162 -9.78 14.15 11.75
C ASP A 162 -10.33 13.82 13.15
N LEU A 163 -11.00 12.67 13.28
CA LEU A 163 -11.51 12.20 14.57
C LEU A 163 -10.38 11.86 15.56
N LEU A 164 -9.29 11.24 15.08
CA LEU A 164 -8.11 10.96 15.89
C LEU A 164 -7.45 12.26 16.37
N ASN A 165 -7.32 13.27 15.51
CA ASN A 165 -6.74 14.57 15.87
C ASN A 165 -7.54 15.24 16.99
N ILE A 166 -8.87 15.23 16.92
CA ILE A 166 -9.73 15.78 17.98
C ILE A 166 -9.44 15.11 19.34
N VAL A 167 -9.31 13.77 19.35
CA VAL A 167 -9.02 13.02 20.58
C VAL A 167 -7.60 13.30 21.07
N LEU A 168 -6.61 13.33 20.16
CA LEU A 168 -5.23 13.63 20.49
C LEU A 168 -5.07 15.04 21.08
N GLU A 169 -5.76 16.04 20.54
CA GLU A 169 -5.76 17.41 21.07
C GLU A 169 -6.39 17.49 22.46
N ALA A 170 -7.43 16.68 22.72
CA ALA A 170 -8.10 16.65 24.02
C ALA A 170 -7.31 15.88 25.09
N GLU A 171 -6.67 14.77 24.72
CA GLU A 171 -6.08 13.83 25.68
C GLU A 171 -4.55 13.92 25.77
N GLY A 172 -3.88 14.37 24.72
CA GLY A 172 -2.42 14.44 24.64
C GLY A 172 -1.70 13.07 24.64
N ASP A 173 -2.43 11.96 24.49
CA ASP A 173 -1.91 10.59 24.53
C ASP A 173 -2.37 9.76 23.33
N GLY A 174 -1.42 9.36 22.49
CA GLY A 174 -1.69 8.52 21.32
C GLY A 174 -2.21 7.13 21.68
N ALA A 175 -1.79 6.54 22.79
CA ALA A 175 -2.31 5.25 23.23
C ALA A 175 -3.79 5.36 23.65
N ALA A 176 -4.19 6.51 24.21
CA ALA A 176 -5.57 6.79 24.57
C ALA A 176 -6.46 7.00 23.33
N ALA A 177 -5.97 7.74 22.34
CA ALA A 177 -6.65 7.89 21.05
C ALA A 177 -6.87 6.53 20.35
N LEU A 178 -5.86 5.63 20.36
CA LEU A 178 -6.00 4.31 19.74
C LEU A 178 -6.97 3.38 20.46
N ARG A 179 -7.17 3.52 21.78
CA ARG A 179 -8.22 2.76 22.49
C ARG A 179 -9.62 3.13 22.01
N GLN A 180 -9.80 4.34 21.48
CA GLN A 180 -11.07 4.82 20.93
C GLN A 180 -11.23 4.51 19.44
N LEU A 181 -10.18 4.03 18.77
CA LEU A 181 -10.18 3.78 17.33
C LEU A 181 -11.40 2.98 16.82
N PRO A 182 -11.89 1.92 17.50
CA PRO A 182 -13.08 1.20 17.05
C PRO A 182 -14.32 2.11 16.92
N SER A 183 -14.55 3.01 17.90
CA SER A 183 -15.71 3.91 17.88
C SER A 183 -15.52 5.07 16.89
N LEU A 184 -14.27 5.55 16.73
CA LEU A 184 -13.95 6.58 15.74
C LEU A 184 -14.16 6.05 14.31
N CYS A 185 -13.71 4.84 14.01
CA CYS A 185 -13.94 4.18 12.72
C CYS A 185 -15.44 3.99 12.44
N ALA A 186 -16.24 3.58 13.44
CA ALA A 186 -17.69 3.45 13.28
C ALA A 186 -18.35 4.80 12.94
N ARG A 187 -17.98 5.87 13.66
CA ARG A 187 -18.47 7.24 13.40
C ARG A 187 -18.07 7.77 12.03
N ALA A 188 -16.82 7.54 11.62
CA ALA A 188 -16.34 7.91 10.29
C ALA A 188 -17.19 7.25 9.21
N ARG A 189 -17.42 5.93 9.32
CA ARG A 189 -18.24 5.17 8.39
C ARG A 189 -19.69 5.67 8.30
N GLU A 190 -20.31 5.97 9.43
CA GLU A 190 -21.67 6.54 9.48
C GLU A 190 -21.73 7.90 8.76
N GLY A 191 -20.75 8.78 9.02
CA GLY A 191 -20.64 10.07 8.34
C GLY A 191 -20.48 9.96 6.82
N LEU A 192 -19.72 8.96 6.34
CA LEU A 192 -19.58 8.69 4.91
C LEU A 192 -20.89 8.19 4.28
N ALA A 193 -21.61 7.29 4.95
CA ALA A 193 -22.90 6.79 4.48
C ALA A 193 -23.94 7.93 4.37
N ASP A 194 -23.98 8.80 5.38
CA ASP A 194 -24.84 9.98 5.39
C ASP A 194 -24.49 10.95 4.25
N ALA A 195 -23.20 11.18 3.99
CA ALA A 195 -22.75 12.02 2.88
C ALA A 195 -23.15 11.42 1.52
N ALA A 196 -22.94 10.11 1.32
CA ALA A 196 -23.29 9.41 0.09
C ALA A 196 -24.79 9.47 -0.21
N SER A 197 -25.65 9.35 0.81
CA SER A 197 -27.11 9.44 0.65
C SER A 197 -27.62 10.83 0.22
N LYS A 198 -26.80 11.88 0.41
CA LYS A 198 -27.14 13.28 0.08
C LYS A 198 -26.63 13.70 -1.29
N VAL A 199 -25.79 12.90 -1.95
CA VAL A 199 -25.34 13.16 -3.33
C VAL A 199 -26.44 12.71 -4.28
N PRO A 200 -27.07 13.61 -5.06
CA PRO A 200 -28.05 13.20 -6.06
C PRO A 200 -27.38 12.26 -7.05
N ALA A 201 -28.06 11.14 -7.39
CA ALA A 201 -27.57 10.20 -8.38
C ALA A 201 -27.23 10.98 -9.66
N ALA A 202 -25.97 10.87 -10.12
CA ALA A 202 -25.56 11.49 -11.37
C ALA A 202 -26.49 10.97 -12.49
N PRO A 203 -27.00 11.84 -13.38
CA PRO A 203 -27.81 11.39 -14.49
C PRO A 203 -27.00 10.38 -15.29
N VAL A 204 -27.55 9.17 -15.45
CA VAL A 204 -26.98 8.13 -16.29
C VAL A 204 -26.94 8.68 -17.70
N VAL A 205 -25.77 9.14 -18.15
CA VAL A 205 -25.55 9.50 -19.54
C VAL A 205 -25.55 8.18 -20.31
N ALA A 206 -26.70 7.83 -20.90
CA ALA A 206 -26.78 6.74 -21.84
C ALA A 206 -25.77 7.02 -22.97
N ALA A 207 -24.68 6.26 -22.99
CA ALA A 207 -23.75 6.27 -24.11
C ALA A 207 -24.53 5.79 -25.35
N ALA A 208 -24.86 6.73 -26.24
CA ALA A 208 -25.35 6.41 -27.56
C ALA A 208 -24.24 5.69 -28.32
N LEU A 209 -24.48 4.42 -28.64
CA LEU A 209 -23.73 3.65 -29.64
C LEU A 209 -24.14 4.10 -31.05
#